data_AF-A0A4S3KGL9-F1
#
_entry.id   AF-A0A4S3KGL9-F1
#
_cell.length_a   1.000
_cell.length_b   1.000
_cell.length_c   1.000
_cell.angle_alpha   90.00
_cell.angle_beta   90.00
_cell.angle_gamma   90.00
#
_symmetry.space_group_name_H-M   'P 1'
#
loop_
_entity.id
_entity.type
_entity.pdbx_description
1 polymer ?
#
loop_
_entity_poly.entity_id
_entity_poly.type
_entity_poly.pdbx_seq_one_letter_code
_entity_poly.pdbx_strand_id
1 'polypeptide(L)'
;MAMTDIYAEPLTLESLQQFKALAALGADSIAVLARIEGLDVADFNEAEVRANIIDPMVRVLGYDKGTDFSVDLERYLKVLEKDLKPDYKFNLWQADFWILEAKKPRFGEANFAYKDLSQALEYAAHPQINAALVVLCDGIKIEVFDREVDLTRPILHVDREHLRRDFGKLRHLLEPWQLWFFQKRRILRSLDKVFDREFNMQRVEEFKALVEARLNSKRQIILENFRRNMKPDTAEVSEMLLRAPIEDLVEVHLFLNHPVPALRAMTTALIKHSEFGSFRTLFRILPDQPRDTNDLFYGQALRYLFELAETRETVEWFPAWLAQGQQSNVKVEFIAQHLLRLCVTHFAADEARKTILLAAAAFRRVIKVLLMSSDVQWRQAQVLHILDRYQTPELAWRQAVASPAGQMLGMLESGTLGATYRFVAACRGERGEFKTESAKLKLKAIWQFEKEILSAIDNYPKLREERALGEMHPTESVSVNYDFLGHFALCVVSSIPKWKEYILQTHQAELRTLAALGSWSARELLGLEKTAPYPPLSDEEVATRFFFGDIAMMRALRSGYAGRAAGAGAVGEPT
;
A
#
# COMPACT_ATOMS: atom_id res chain seq x y z
N MET A 1 -10.21 -10.10 -37.04
CA MET A 1 -10.10 -11.10 -35.96
C MET A 1 -11.33 -10.95 -35.10
N ALA A 2 -12.17 -11.98 -34.98
CA ALA A 2 -13.20 -11.98 -33.93
C ALA A 2 -12.44 -11.87 -32.60
N MET A 3 -12.74 -10.86 -31.77
CA MET A 3 -12.22 -10.84 -30.41
C MET A 3 -12.69 -12.14 -29.76
N THR A 4 -11.74 -13.01 -29.43
CA THR A 4 -11.93 -14.06 -28.43
C THR A 4 -12.58 -13.42 -27.22
N ASP A 5 -13.47 -14.16 -26.58
CA ASP A 5 -14.14 -13.68 -25.38
C ASP A 5 -13.06 -13.22 -24.38
N ILE A 6 -12.88 -11.90 -24.26
CA ILE A 6 -11.88 -11.29 -23.39
C ILE A 6 -12.13 -11.66 -21.91
N TYR A 7 -13.31 -12.23 -21.60
CA TYR A 7 -13.70 -12.73 -20.29
C TYR A 7 -13.27 -14.19 -20.04
N ALA A 8 -12.80 -14.91 -21.07
CA ALA A 8 -12.37 -16.30 -20.98
C ALA A 8 -10.84 -16.48 -21.06
N GLU A 9 -10.10 -15.42 -21.40
CA GLU A 9 -8.64 -15.47 -21.49
C GLU A 9 -7.97 -15.33 -20.11
N PRO A 10 -6.84 -16.02 -19.86
CA PRO A 10 -6.04 -15.80 -18.65
C PRO A 10 -5.58 -14.35 -18.55
N LEU A 11 -5.70 -13.74 -17.38
CA LEU A 11 -5.16 -12.40 -17.13
C LEU A 11 -3.64 -12.38 -17.38
N THR A 12 -3.21 -11.56 -18.34
CA THR A 12 -1.80 -11.25 -18.60
C THR A 12 -1.36 -10.00 -17.84
N LEU A 13 -0.05 -9.77 -17.68
CA LEU A 13 0.46 -8.54 -17.06
C LEU A 13 0.00 -7.27 -17.79
N GLU A 14 -0.06 -7.34 -19.12
CA GLU A 14 -0.58 -6.26 -19.95
C GLU A 14 -2.06 -6.01 -19.65
N SER A 15 -2.88 -7.07 -19.54
CA SER A 15 -4.29 -6.94 -19.19
C SER A 15 -4.49 -6.25 -17.83
N LEU A 16 -3.65 -6.54 -16.83
CA LEU A 16 -3.75 -5.91 -15.51
C LEU A 16 -3.46 -4.41 -15.54
N GLN A 17 -2.66 -3.92 -16.50
CA GLN A 17 -2.38 -2.50 -16.68
C GLN A 17 -3.44 -1.77 -17.51
N GLN A 18 -4.21 -2.54 -18.28
CA GLN A 18 -5.20 -2.04 -19.21
C GLN A 18 -6.63 -2.22 -18.72
N PHE A 19 -6.88 -2.84 -17.57
CA PHE A 19 -8.23 -3.04 -17.03
C PHE A 19 -8.27 -2.75 -15.53
N LYS A 20 -9.48 -2.73 -14.99
CA LYS A 20 -9.72 -2.69 -13.54
C LYS A 20 -10.52 -3.90 -13.08
N ALA A 21 -10.28 -4.33 -11.84
CA ALA A 21 -11.16 -5.30 -11.21
C ALA A 21 -12.54 -4.65 -11.03
N LEU A 22 -13.61 -5.37 -11.40
CA LEU A 22 -14.96 -4.92 -11.08
C LEU A 22 -15.24 -5.14 -9.60
N ALA A 23 -15.65 -4.08 -8.90
CA ALA A 23 -16.18 -4.21 -7.54
C ALA A 23 -17.47 -5.04 -7.56
N ALA A 24 -17.75 -5.78 -6.48
CA ALA A 24 -19.04 -6.46 -6.33
C ALA A 24 -20.19 -5.44 -6.33
N LEU A 25 -21.32 -5.81 -6.94
CA LEU A 25 -22.51 -4.96 -6.92
C LEU A 25 -23.13 -4.95 -5.52
N GLY A 26 -23.56 -3.78 -5.05
CA GLY A 26 -24.32 -3.65 -3.81
C GLY A 26 -25.74 -4.22 -3.94
N ALA A 27 -26.38 -4.49 -2.80
CA ALA A 27 -27.73 -5.05 -2.75
C ALA A 27 -28.76 -4.19 -3.51
N ASP A 28 -28.66 -2.86 -3.40
CA ASP A 28 -29.54 -1.91 -4.09
C ASP A 28 -29.38 -1.98 -5.61
N SER A 29 -28.14 -2.06 -6.09
CA SER A 29 -27.85 -2.24 -7.51
C SER A 29 -28.44 -3.54 -8.05
N ILE A 30 -28.29 -4.63 -7.30
CA ILE A 30 -28.86 -5.93 -7.67
C ILE A 30 -30.39 -5.87 -7.71
N ALA A 31 -31.01 -5.17 -6.75
CA ALA A 31 -32.46 -4.98 -6.72
C ALA A 31 -32.97 -4.15 -7.90
N VAL A 32 -32.24 -3.09 -8.28
CA VAL A 32 -32.55 -2.29 -9.48
C VAL A 32 -32.49 -3.15 -10.75
N LEU A 33 -31.44 -3.96 -10.91
CA LEU A 33 -31.31 -4.84 -12.06
C LEU A 33 -32.41 -5.92 -12.09
N ALA A 34 -32.76 -6.49 -10.93
CA ALA A 34 -33.87 -7.44 -10.81
C ALA A 34 -35.21 -6.81 -11.20
N ARG A 35 -35.43 -5.55 -10.82
CA ARG A 35 -36.63 -4.80 -11.22
C ARG A 35 -36.70 -4.65 -12.74
N ILE A 36 -35.59 -4.28 -13.38
CA ILE A 36 -35.53 -4.14 -14.84
C ILE A 36 -35.84 -5.47 -15.55
N GLU A 37 -35.28 -6.60 -15.07
CA GLU A 37 -35.61 -7.94 -15.58
C GLU A 37 -37.09 -8.29 -15.46
N GLY A 38 -37.79 -7.77 -14.46
CA GLY A 38 -39.21 -8.04 -14.21
C GLY A 38 -40.19 -7.14 -14.97
N LEU A 39 -39.73 -6.13 -15.71
CA LEU A 39 -40.62 -5.21 -16.43
C LEU A 39 -41.33 -5.90 -17.60
N ASP A 40 -42.62 -5.63 -17.75
CA ASP A 40 -43.33 -5.84 -19.01
C ASP A 40 -43.14 -4.60 -19.88
N VAL A 41 -42.49 -4.75 -21.02
CA VAL A 41 -42.10 -3.66 -21.92
C VAL A 41 -42.94 -3.63 -23.20
N ALA A 42 -43.99 -4.45 -23.31
CA ALA A 42 -44.79 -4.60 -24.53
C ALA A 42 -45.28 -3.26 -25.10
N ASP A 43 -45.78 -2.39 -24.21
CA ASP A 43 -46.39 -1.11 -24.56
C ASP A 43 -45.46 0.10 -24.35
N PHE A 44 -44.18 -0.13 -24.04
CA PHE A 44 -43.26 0.97 -23.75
C PHE A 44 -42.98 1.80 -25.00
N ASN A 45 -43.03 3.12 -24.84
CA ASN A 45 -42.45 4.05 -25.80
C ASN A 45 -40.96 4.33 -25.47
N GLU A 46 -40.28 5.05 -26.35
CA GLU A 46 -38.85 5.35 -26.19
C GLU A 46 -38.54 6.11 -24.89
N ALA A 47 -39.40 7.05 -24.47
CA ALA A 47 -39.21 7.77 -23.21
C ALA A 47 -39.39 6.86 -21.98
N GLU A 48 -40.27 5.86 -22.06
CA GLU A 48 -40.44 4.87 -20.99
C GLU A 48 -39.27 3.90 -20.90
N VAL A 49 -38.69 3.50 -22.04
CA VAL A 49 -37.42 2.73 -22.08
C VAL A 49 -36.30 3.55 -21.42
N ARG A 50 -36.19 4.84 -21.76
CA ARG A 50 -35.23 5.76 -21.13
C ARG A 50 -35.38 5.80 -19.61
N ALA A 51 -36.57 6.16 -19.13
CA ALA A 51 -36.81 6.41 -17.71
C ALA A 51 -36.77 5.15 -16.83
N ASN A 52 -37.26 4.01 -17.33
CA ASN A 52 -37.44 2.80 -16.50
C ASN A 52 -36.30 1.78 -16.63
N ILE A 53 -35.56 1.82 -17.75
CA ILE A 53 -34.50 0.84 -18.05
C ILE A 53 -33.14 1.53 -18.10
N ILE A 54 -32.97 2.48 -19.03
CA ILE A 54 -31.65 3.08 -19.28
C ILE A 54 -31.18 3.91 -18.09
N ASP A 55 -32.00 4.83 -17.58
CA ASP A 55 -31.62 5.71 -16.47
C ASP A 55 -31.18 4.93 -15.22
N PRO A 56 -31.96 3.94 -14.71
CA PRO A 56 -31.53 3.14 -13.58
C PRO A 56 -30.29 2.29 -13.88
N MET A 57 -30.18 1.72 -15.09
CA MET A 57 -29.03 0.91 -15.50
C MET A 57 -27.73 1.73 -15.51
N VAL A 58 -27.80 2.94 -16.07
CA VAL A 58 -26.69 3.90 -16.15
C VAL A 58 -26.22 4.34 -14.76
N ARG A 59 -27.15 4.54 -13.82
CA ARG A 59 -26.80 4.80 -12.42
C ARG A 59 -26.07 3.62 -11.79
N VAL A 60 -26.50 2.39 -12.08
CA VAL A 60 -25.80 1.18 -11.61
C VAL A 60 -24.42 1.03 -12.26
N LEU A 61 -24.21 1.50 -13.50
CA LEU A 61 -22.87 1.60 -14.12
C LEU A 61 -21.95 2.64 -13.44
N GLY A 62 -22.48 3.49 -12.57
CA GLY A 62 -21.69 4.48 -11.82
C GLY A 62 -21.69 5.88 -12.43
N TYR A 63 -22.64 6.19 -13.33
CA TYR A 63 -22.81 7.53 -13.86
C TYR A 63 -23.95 8.28 -13.16
N ASP A 64 -23.70 9.54 -12.79
CA ASP A 64 -24.73 10.39 -12.20
C ASP A 64 -24.50 11.88 -12.51
N LYS A 65 -25.59 12.65 -12.58
CA LYS A 65 -25.55 14.07 -12.97
C LYS A 65 -24.79 14.89 -11.94
N GLY A 66 -23.86 15.74 -12.41
CA GLY A 66 -23.07 16.62 -11.55
C GLY A 66 -21.89 15.94 -10.83
N THR A 67 -21.57 14.69 -11.19
CA THR A 67 -20.36 13.99 -10.76
C THR A 67 -19.25 14.11 -11.81
N ASP A 68 -18.03 13.66 -11.48
CA ASP A 68 -16.91 13.57 -12.44
C ASP A 68 -17.20 12.59 -13.61
N PHE A 69 -18.21 11.73 -13.43
CA PHE A 69 -18.73 10.77 -14.39
C PHE A 69 -20.19 11.10 -14.71
N SER A 70 -20.41 12.25 -15.37
CA SER A 70 -21.76 12.75 -15.62
C SER A 70 -22.40 12.16 -16.87
N VAL A 71 -23.72 12.22 -16.87
CA VAL A 71 -24.54 12.01 -18.06
C VAL A 71 -25.09 13.36 -18.45
N ASP A 72 -24.68 13.85 -19.62
CA ASP A 72 -25.23 15.07 -20.19
C ASP A 72 -26.38 14.68 -21.10
N LEU A 73 -27.57 15.15 -20.75
CA LEU A 73 -28.75 15.07 -21.59
C LEU A 73 -28.80 16.35 -22.44
N GLU A 74 -29.04 16.21 -23.75
CA GLU A 74 -29.56 17.27 -24.61
C GLU A 74 -28.64 18.47 -24.96
N ARG A 75 -27.37 18.25 -25.27
CA ARG A 75 -26.50 19.31 -25.85
C ARG A 75 -26.50 19.26 -27.38
N TYR A 76 -26.92 20.35 -28.04
CA TYR A 76 -26.97 20.46 -29.49
C TYR A 76 -25.58 20.33 -30.14
N LEU A 77 -25.44 19.42 -31.10
CA LEU A 77 -24.28 19.33 -31.98
C LEU A 77 -24.66 19.96 -33.32
N LYS A 78 -23.78 20.78 -33.88
CA LYS A 78 -24.00 21.37 -35.20
C LYS A 78 -23.28 20.58 -36.28
N VAL A 79 -24.04 20.05 -37.24
CA VAL A 79 -23.51 19.55 -38.50
C VAL A 79 -24.08 20.40 -39.61
N LEU A 80 -23.24 21.32 -40.13
CA LEU A 80 -23.67 22.36 -41.06
C LEU A 80 -24.85 23.16 -40.47
N GLU A 81 -26.01 23.18 -41.13
CA GLU A 81 -27.23 23.88 -40.70
C GLU A 81 -28.16 23.00 -39.86
N LYS A 82 -27.80 21.74 -39.59
CA LYS A 82 -28.63 20.81 -38.83
C LYS A 82 -28.14 20.67 -37.40
N ASP A 83 -29.09 20.75 -36.47
CA ASP A 83 -28.88 20.43 -35.08
C ASP A 83 -29.13 18.93 -34.85
N LEU A 84 -28.12 18.25 -34.32
CA LEU A 84 -28.16 16.84 -33.92
C LEU A 84 -28.23 16.72 -32.40
N LYS A 85 -29.04 15.78 -31.91
CA LYS A 85 -29.30 15.57 -30.49
C LYS A 85 -29.25 14.08 -30.14
N PRO A 86 -28.14 13.56 -29.57
CA PRO A 86 -28.11 12.21 -29.03
C PRO A 86 -28.93 12.13 -27.72
N ASP A 87 -29.52 10.96 -27.46
CA ASP A 87 -30.30 10.71 -26.25
C ASP A 87 -29.46 10.76 -24.97
N TYR A 88 -28.31 10.07 -24.99
CA TYR A 88 -27.37 10.08 -23.88
C TYR A 88 -25.94 10.32 -24.34
N LYS A 89 -25.28 11.21 -23.61
CA LYS A 89 -23.89 11.53 -23.78
C LYS A 89 -23.17 11.34 -22.45
N PHE A 90 -22.22 10.42 -22.42
CA PHE A 90 -21.53 10.06 -21.19
C PHE A 90 -20.20 10.75 -21.11
N ASN A 91 -20.06 11.51 -20.05
CA ASN A 91 -18.93 12.36 -19.77
C ASN A 91 -18.03 11.67 -18.75
N LEU A 92 -16.75 11.60 -19.06
CA LEU A 92 -15.71 11.23 -18.11
C LEU A 92 -14.67 12.34 -18.13
N TRP A 93 -14.52 13.08 -17.03
CA TRP A 93 -13.57 14.19 -16.94
C TRP A 93 -13.72 15.25 -18.05
N GLN A 94 -14.95 15.59 -18.41
CA GLN A 94 -15.32 16.55 -19.45
C GLN A 94 -15.05 16.10 -20.89
N ALA A 95 -14.81 14.81 -21.11
CA ALA A 95 -14.64 14.22 -22.44
C ALA A 95 -15.64 13.10 -22.69
N ASP A 96 -16.08 13.00 -23.94
CA ASP A 96 -17.13 12.09 -24.36
C ASP A 96 -16.51 10.85 -24.98
N PHE A 97 -16.87 9.69 -24.44
CA PHE A 97 -16.17 8.46 -24.82
C PHE A 97 -17.10 7.38 -25.37
N TRP A 98 -18.40 7.46 -25.07
CA TRP A 98 -19.43 6.61 -25.63
C TRP A 98 -20.80 7.31 -25.64
N ILE A 99 -21.71 6.77 -26.45
CA ILE A 99 -23.09 7.25 -26.57
C ILE A 99 -24.06 6.09 -26.43
N LEU A 100 -25.29 6.39 -26.00
CA LEU A 100 -26.41 5.45 -25.99
C LEU A 100 -27.60 6.07 -26.69
N GLU A 101 -28.18 5.31 -27.62
CA GLU A 101 -29.40 5.67 -28.34
C GLU A 101 -30.54 4.73 -27.90
N ALA A 102 -31.65 5.31 -27.45
CA ALA A 102 -32.84 4.54 -27.10
C ALA A 102 -33.69 4.28 -28.34
N LYS A 103 -34.40 3.14 -28.35
CA LYS A 103 -35.44 2.83 -29.32
C LYS A 103 -36.66 2.28 -28.61
N LYS A 104 -37.80 2.28 -29.30
CA LYS A 104 -38.99 1.56 -28.85
C LYS A 104 -38.76 0.03 -28.96
N PRO A 105 -39.34 -0.79 -28.06
CA PRO A 105 -39.30 -2.25 -28.14
C PRO A 105 -39.79 -2.77 -29.49
N ARG A 106 -39.06 -3.73 -30.09
CA ARG A 106 -39.45 -4.39 -31.34
C ARG A 106 -39.45 -5.91 -31.17
N PHE A 107 -40.60 -6.46 -30.78
CA PHE A 107 -40.77 -7.90 -30.59
C PHE A 107 -40.64 -8.66 -31.92
N GLY A 108 -39.86 -9.74 -31.92
CA GLY A 108 -39.63 -10.59 -33.10
C GLY A 108 -38.49 -10.13 -34.03
N GLU A 109 -37.86 -8.97 -33.77
CA GLU A 109 -36.68 -8.52 -34.50
C GLU A 109 -35.40 -8.95 -33.77
N ALA A 110 -34.58 -9.80 -34.40
CA ALA A 110 -33.34 -10.29 -33.80
C ALA A 110 -32.27 -9.18 -33.64
N ASN A 111 -32.14 -8.27 -34.60
CA ASN A 111 -31.09 -7.24 -34.63
C ASN A 111 -31.70 -5.84 -34.75
N PHE A 112 -30.96 -4.80 -34.34
CA PHE A 112 -31.32 -3.42 -34.68
C PHE A 112 -31.25 -3.18 -36.21
N ALA A 113 -32.04 -2.23 -36.72
CA ALA A 113 -32.03 -1.91 -38.14
C ALA A 113 -30.83 -1.01 -38.49
N TYR A 114 -30.41 -1.05 -39.76
CA TYR A 114 -29.33 -0.18 -40.27
C TYR A 114 -29.54 1.29 -39.92
N LYS A 115 -30.78 1.78 -40.01
CA LYS A 115 -31.12 3.18 -39.71
C LYS A 115 -30.86 3.55 -38.25
N ASP A 116 -31.10 2.61 -37.32
CA ASP A 116 -30.90 2.85 -35.89
C ASP A 116 -29.40 3.02 -35.59
N LEU A 117 -28.56 2.12 -36.12
CA LEU A 117 -27.11 2.20 -35.95
C LEU A 117 -26.50 3.38 -36.71
N SER A 118 -26.94 3.65 -37.95
CA SER A 118 -26.46 4.78 -38.76
C SER A 118 -26.68 6.11 -38.06
N GLN A 119 -27.85 6.30 -37.45
CA GLN A 119 -28.17 7.52 -36.69
C GLN A 119 -27.20 7.70 -35.51
N ALA A 120 -26.99 6.65 -34.72
CA ALA A 120 -26.07 6.71 -33.59
C ALA A 120 -24.60 6.94 -34.04
N LEU A 121 -24.18 6.32 -35.16
CA LEU A 121 -22.84 6.51 -35.72
C LEU A 121 -22.57 7.95 -36.17
N GLU A 122 -23.58 8.66 -36.70
CA GLU A 122 -23.46 10.07 -37.04
C GLU A 122 -23.13 10.92 -35.79
N TYR A 123 -23.78 10.65 -34.66
CA TYR A 123 -23.46 11.31 -33.39
C TYR A 123 -22.06 10.95 -32.91
N ALA A 124 -21.71 9.66 -32.93
CA ALA A 124 -20.43 9.17 -32.44
C ALA A 124 -19.24 9.74 -33.25
N ALA A 125 -19.40 9.93 -34.55
CA ALA A 125 -18.36 10.45 -35.43
C ALA A 125 -18.14 11.96 -35.30
N HIS A 126 -19.06 12.70 -34.67
CA HIS A 126 -18.94 14.14 -34.52
C HIS A 126 -17.68 14.52 -33.72
N PRO A 127 -16.81 15.46 -34.16
CA PRO A 127 -15.53 15.73 -33.52
C PRO A 127 -15.59 16.15 -32.04
N GLN A 128 -16.69 16.80 -31.64
CA GLN A 128 -16.93 17.15 -30.23
C GLN A 128 -17.29 15.94 -29.35
N ILE A 129 -17.71 14.82 -29.94
CA ILE A 129 -18.01 13.57 -29.23
C ILE A 129 -16.89 12.55 -29.48
N ASN A 130 -16.65 12.18 -30.74
CA ASN A 130 -15.63 11.20 -31.16
C ASN A 130 -15.66 9.90 -30.33
N ALA A 131 -16.88 9.44 -30.05
CA ALA A 131 -17.13 8.21 -29.32
C ALA A 131 -16.68 7.01 -30.17
N ALA A 132 -16.00 6.08 -29.51
CA ALA A 132 -15.61 4.82 -30.13
C ALA A 132 -16.65 3.72 -29.87
N LEU A 133 -17.32 3.77 -28.71
CA LEU A 133 -18.39 2.84 -28.38
C LEU A 133 -19.75 3.47 -28.63
N VAL A 134 -20.62 2.68 -29.28
CA VAL A 134 -22.02 3.03 -29.56
C VAL A 134 -22.91 1.97 -28.93
N VAL A 135 -23.89 2.39 -28.14
CA VAL A 135 -24.82 1.49 -27.48
C VAL A 135 -26.23 1.73 -27.98
N LEU A 136 -26.93 0.67 -28.36
CA LEU A 136 -28.34 0.70 -28.72
C LEU A 136 -29.14 -0.08 -27.66
N CYS A 137 -30.27 0.47 -27.24
CA CYS A 137 -31.17 -0.19 -26.29
C CYS A 137 -32.64 0.05 -26.70
N ASP A 138 -33.39 -1.03 -26.92
CA ASP A 138 -34.83 -0.95 -27.23
C ASP A 138 -35.72 -1.35 -26.05
N GLY A 139 -35.13 -1.61 -24.88
CA GLY A 139 -35.82 -2.12 -23.71
C GLY A 139 -36.05 -3.63 -23.71
N ILE A 140 -35.74 -4.35 -24.78
CA ILE A 140 -35.71 -5.83 -24.81
C ILE A 140 -34.26 -6.31 -24.76
N LYS A 141 -33.36 -5.63 -25.48
CA LYS A 141 -31.94 -5.96 -25.60
C LYS A 141 -31.07 -4.71 -25.56
N ILE A 142 -29.80 -4.95 -25.24
CA ILE A 142 -28.73 -3.95 -25.24
C ILE A 142 -27.61 -4.47 -26.14
N GLU A 143 -27.21 -3.66 -27.11
CA GLU A 143 -26.12 -3.99 -28.03
C GLU A 143 -25.03 -2.90 -27.99
N VAL A 144 -23.78 -3.32 -27.84
CA VAL A 144 -22.60 -2.46 -27.83
C VAL A 144 -21.80 -2.71 -29.10
N PHE A 145 -21.44 -1.64 -29.81
CA PHE A 145 -20.61 -1.67 -31.01
C PHE A 145 -19.31 -0.88 -30.75
N ASP A 146 -18.17 -1.38 -31.24
CA ASP A 146 -16.93 -0.61 -31.32
C ASP A 146 -16.73 -0.17 -32.78
N ARG A 147 -16.93 1.13 -33.02
CA ARG A 147 -16.88 1.75 -34.36
C ARG A 147 -15.58 1.49 -35.10
N GLU A 148 -14.50 1.23 -34.38
CA GLU A 148 -13.17 1.04 -34.96
C GLU A 148 -12.83 -0.43 -35.22
N VAL A 149 -13.67 -1.36 -34.75
CA VAL A 149 -13.43 -2.81 -34.84
C VAL A 149 -14.43 -3.48 -35.78
N ASP A 150 -15.72 -3.43 -35.47
CA ASP A 150 -16.77 -4.08 -36.25
C ASP A 150 -18.12 -3.36 -36.07
N LEU A 151 -18.80 -3.09 -37.18
CA LEU A 151 -20.13 -2.48 -37.24
C LEU A 151 -21.19 -3.44 -37.78
N THR A 152 -20.78 -4.62 -38.25
CA THR A 152 -21.68 -5.65 -38.78
C THR A 152 -22.26 -6.53 -37.67
N ARG A 153 -21.57 -6.59 -36.53
CA ARG A 153 -21.96 -7.35 -35.34
C ARG A 153 -21.65 -6.55 -34.08
N PRO A 154 -22.51 -6.59 -33.05
CA PRO A 154 -22.17 -6.01 -31.77
C PRO A 154 -21.02 -6.79 -31.11
N ILE A 155 -20.15 -6.07 -30.40
CA ILE A 155 -19.09 -6.67 -29.56
C ILE A 155 -19.67 -7.24 -28.26
N LEU A 156 -20.87 -6.81 -27.88
CA LEU A 156 -21.63 -7.35 -26.76
C LEU A 156 -23.13 -7.22 -27.05
N HIS A 157 -23.86 -8.32 -26.84
CA HIS A 157 -25.31 -8.37 -26.85
C HIS A 157 -25.79 -8.90 -25.49
N VAL A 158 -26.77 -8.23 -24.88
CA VAL A 158 -27.36 -8.60 -23.59
C VAL A 158 -28.87 -8.50 -23.68
N ASP A 159 -29.56 -9.60 -23.36
CA ASP A 159 -31.01 -9.61 -23.19
C ASP A 159 -31.40 -9.00 -21.85
N ARG A 160 -32.48 -8.20 -21.83
CA ARG A 160 -33.05 -7.64 -20.60
C ARG A 160 -33.39 -8.74 -19.60
N GLU A 161 -33.93 -9.87 -20.06
CA GLU A 161 -34.33 -11.00 -19.20
C GLU A 161 -33.15 -11.64 -18.45
N HIS A 162 -31.93 -11.46 -18.95
CA HIS A 162 -30.70 -11.98 -18.36
C HIS A 162 -29.80 -10.88 -17.80
N LEU A 163 -30.33 -9.67 -17.62
CA LEU A 163 -29.52 -8.48 -17.35
C LEU A 163 -28.62 -8.65 -16.12
N ARG A 164 -29.09 -9.18 -14.99
CA ARG A 164 -28.28 -9.41 -13.78
C ARG A 164 -27.13 -10.36 -14.03
N ARG A 165 -27.37 -11.44 -14.78
CA ARG A 165 -26.35 -12.46 -15.11
C ARG A 165 -25.24 -11.82 -15.94
N ASP A 166 -25.62 -11.05 -16.96
CA ASP A 166 -24.69 -10.53 -17.96
C ASP A 166 -24.22 -9.10 -17.68
N PHE A 167 -24.70 -8.44 -16.63
CA PHE A 167 -24.37 -7.04 -16.32
C PHE A 167 -22.87 -6.81 -16.13
N GLY A 168 -22.15 -7.82 -15.62
CA GLY A 168 -20.70 -7.77 -15.50
C GLY A 168 -20.00 -7.51 -16.83
N LYS A 169 -20.55 -8.01 -17.95
CA LYS A 169 -20.02 -7.79 -19.30
C LYS A 169 -20.21 -6.33 -19.73
N LEU A 170 -21.37 -5.74 -19.45
CA LEU A 170 -21.62 -4.31 -19.70
C LEU A 170 -20.66 -3.44 -18.88
N ARG A 171 -20.48 -3.74 -17.60
CA ARG A 171 -19.56 -3.01 -16.72
C ARG A 171 -18.12 -3.04 -17.22
N HIS A 172 -17.62 -4.17 -17.72
CA HIS A 172 -16.26 -4.27 -18.27
C HIS A 172 -16.01 -3.36 -19.49
N LEU A 173 -17.05 -2.94 -20.19
CA LEU A 173 -16.94 -2.04 -21.34
C LEU A 173 -17.28 -0.59 -20.97
N LEU A 174 -18.30 -0.40 -20.14
CA LEU A 174 -18.99 0.87 -19.98
C LEU A 174 -18.85 1.47 -18.58
N GLU A 175 -18.32 0.78 -17.57
CA GLU A 175 -18.05 1.42 -16.28
C GLU A 175 -16.99 2.53 -16.44
N PRO A 176 -17.09 3.69 -15.74
CA PRO A 176 -16.23 4.85 -15.97
C PRO A 176 -14.74 4.56 -16.09
N TRP A 177 -14.19 3.78 -15.15
CA TRP A 177 -12.77 3.43 -15.18
C TRP A 177 -12.43 2.46 -16.32
N GLN A 178 -13.29 1.50 -16.62
CA GLN A 178 -13.06 0.59 -17.75
C GLN A 178 -13.02 1.35 -19.07
N LEU A 179 -13.88 2.35 -19.21
CA LEU A 179 -13.90 3.21 -20.38
C LEU A 179 -12.68 4.12 -20.46
N TRP A 180 -12.19 4.64 -19.34
CA TRP A 180 -10.91 5.36 -19.29
C TRP A 180 -9.76 4.52 -19.82
N PHE A 181 -9.68 3.26 -19.36
CA PHE A 181 -8.66 2.34 -19.87
C PHE A 181 -8.92 1.89 -21.31
N PHE A 182 -10.18 1.80 -21.74
CA PHE A 182 -10.53 1.54 -23.14
C PHE A 182 -9.92 2.59 -24.08
N GLN A 183 -9.92 3.88 -23.70
CA GLN A 183 -9.28 4.91 -24.50
C GLN A 183 -7.76 4.74 -24.60
N LYS A 184 -7.10 4.24 -23.55
CA LYS A 184 -5.67 3.90 -23.61
C LYS A 184 -5.43 2.74 -24.59
N ARG A 185 -6.27 1.69 -24.52
CA ARG A 185 -6.23 0.57 -25.47
C ARG A 185 -6.45 1.04 -26.91
N ARG A 186 -7.37 1.97 -27.13
CA ARG A 186 -7.64 2.60 -28.44
C ARG A 186 -6.42 3.29 -29.05
N ILE A 187 -5.66 4.01 -28.22
CA ILE A 187 -4.39 4.65 -28.63
C ILE A 187 -3.38 3.58 -29.04
N LEU A 188 -3.22 2.50 -28.27
CA LEU A 188 -2.31 1.40 -28.60
C LEU A 188 -2.68 0.73 -29.92
N ARG A 189 -3.96 0.39 -30.12
CA ARG A 189 -4.44 -0.17 -31.40
C ARG A 189 -4.17 0.76 -32.60
N SER A 190 -4.26 2.07 -32.39
CA SER A 190 -3.97 3.05 -33.42
C SER A 190 -2.48 3.11 -33.75
N LEU A 191 -1.63 2.98 -32.73
CA LEU A 191 -0.18 2.86 -32.89
C LEU A 191 0.13 1.62 -33.72
N ASP A 192 -0.36 0.44 -33.33
CA ASP A 192 -0.12 -0.82 -34.04
C ASP A 192 -0.57 -0.71 -35.51
N LYS A 193 -1.79 -0.21 -35.74
CA LYS A 193 -2.35 -0.03 -37.10
C LYS A 193 -1.44 0.82 -38.00
N VAL A 194 -0.77 1.83 -37.46
CA VAL A 194 0.12 2.70 -38.24
C VAL A 194 1.50 2.05 -38.40
N PHE A 195 2.09 1.59 -37.30
CA PHE A 195 3.50 1.17 -37.27
C PHE A 195 3.74 -0.25 -37.77
N ASP A 196 2.73 -1.13 -37.78
CA ASP A 196 2.82 -2.44 -38.45
C ASP A 196 3.08 -2.32 -39.97
N ARG A 197 2.83 -1.13 -40.53
CA ARG A 197 3.07 -0.81 -41.95
C ARG A 197 4.26 0.12 -42.17
N GLU A 198 4.92 0.57 -41.09
CA GLU A 198 6.11 1.41 -41.19
C GLU A 198 7.33 0.57 -41.58
N PHE A 199 8.16 1.10 -42.47
CA PHE A 199 9.36 0.42 -42.98
C PHE A 199 10.64 1.22 -42.69
N ASN A 200 10.52 2.41 -42.09
CA ASN A 200 11.63 3.27 -41.71
C ASN A 200 11.76 3.38 -40.18
N MET A 201 12.78 2.73 -39.63
CA MET A 201 13.06 2.75 -38.19
C MET A 201 13.40 4.14 -37.64
N GLN A 202 14.00 5.03 -38.44
CA GLN A 202 14.31 6.39 -38.00
C GLN A 202 13.03 7.18 -37.65
N ARG A 203 11.95 6.99 -38.43
CA ARG A 203 10.65 7.63 -38.16
C ARG A 203 9.99 7.10 -36.89
N VAL A 204 10.21 5.83 -36.55
CA VAL A 204 9.74 5.24 -35.29
C VAL A 204 10.40 5.93 -34.10
N GLU A 205 11.73 6.11 -34.14
CA GLU A 205 12.46 6.79 -33.06
C GLU A 205 12.09 8.28 -32.97
N GLU A 206 11.91 8.97 -34.10
CA GLU A 206 11.41 10.36 -34.14
C GLU A 206 10.01 10.47 -33.50
N PHE A 207 9.10 9.55 -33.82
CA PHE A 207 7.77 9.52 -33.22
C PHE A 207 7.80 9.23 -31.72
N LYS A 208 8.63 8.27 -31.29
CA LYS A 208 8.83 7.95 -29.87
C LYS A 208 9.26 9.18 -29.07
N ALA A 209 10.24 9.93 -29.58
CA ALA A 209 10.70 11.18 -28.96
C ALA A 209 9.58 12.22 -28.89
N LEU A 210 8.75 12.35 -29.93
CA LEU A 210 7.59 13.25 -29.93
C LEU A 210 6.54 12.83 -28.89
N VAL A 211 6.21 11.55 -28.80
CA VAL A 211 5.27 11.02 -27.79
C VAL A 211 5.79 11.29 -26.38
N GLU A 212 7.06 10.99 -26.12
CA GLU A 212 7.69 11.23 -24.82
C GLU A 212 7.66 12.73 -24.45
N ALA A 213 8.01 13.62 -25.38
CA ALA A 213 7.94 15.06 -25.18
C ALA A 213 6.50 15.52 -24.85
N ARG A 214 5.49 14.97 -25.54
CA ARG A 214 4.08 15.28 -25.27
C ARG A 214 3.65 14.79 -23.90
N LEU A 215 4.00 13.57 -23.50
CA LEU A 215 3.71 13.05 -22.15
C LEU A 215 4.37 13.89 -21.05
N ASN A 216 5.65 14.22 -21.24
CA ASN A 216 6.39 15.09 -20.31
C ASN A 216 5.75 16.47 -20.16
N SER A 217 5.22 17.04 -21.26
CA SER A 217 4.51 18.32 -21.22
C SER A 217 3.21 18.29 -20.40
N LYS A 218 2.61 17.11 -20.18
CA LYS A 218 1.39 16.94 -19.37
C LYS A 218 1.65 16.81 -17.88
N ARG A 219 2.92 16.67 -17.46
CA ARG A 219 3.28 16.41 -16.06
C ARG A 219 2.66 17.41 -15.08
N GLN A 220 2.69 18.71 -15.39
CA GLN A 220 2.12 19.73 -14.49
C GLN A 220 0.61 19.59 -14.32
N ILE A 221 -0.12 19.38 -15.42
CA ILE A 221 -1.57 19.14 -15.38
C ILE A 221 -1.89 17.87 -14.58
N ILE A 222 -1.08 16.81 -14.73
CA ILE A 222 -1.24 15.58 -13.94
C ILE A 222 -1.02 15.85 -12.44
N LEU A 223 0.00 16.65 -12.08
CA LEU A 223 0.26 17.02 -10.69
C LEU A 223 -0.86 17.89 -10.10
N GLU A 224 -1.44 18.80 -10.88
CA GLU A 224 -2.60 19.60 -10.47
C GLU A 224 -3.83 18.72 -10.25
N ASN A 225 -4.12 17.81 -11.19
CA ASN A 225 -5.21 16.84 -11.05
C ASN A 225 -5.01 15.95 -9.82
N PHE A 226 -3.78 15.49 -9.58
CA PHE A 226 -3.43 14.73 -8.38
C PHE A 226 -3.74 15.52 -7.11
N ARG A 227 -3.27 16.77 -7.00
CA ARG A 227 -3.50 17.62 -5.82
C ARG A 227 -4.98 17.92 -5.58
N ARG A 228 -5.76 18.06 -6.64
CA ARG A 228 -7.20 18.35 -6.56
C ARG A 228 -8.01 17.12 -6.13
N ASN A 229 -7.68 15.96 -6.69
CA ASN A 229 -8.54 14.79 -6.61
C ASN A 229 -8.08 13.76 -5.56
N MET A 230 -6.78 13.67 -5.27
CA MET A 230 -6.23 12.70 -4.32
C MET A 230 -6.21 13.27 -2.91
N LYS A 231 -6.85 12.57 -1.97
CA LYS A 231 -6.81 12.90 -0.54
C LYS A 231 -6.03 11.83 0.21
N PRO A 232 -5.10 12.20 1.11
CA PRO A 232 -4.48 11.23 2.00
C PRO A 232 -5.53 10.48 2.83
N ASP A 233 -5.34 9.18 2.99
CA ASP A 233 -6.22 8.28 3.75
C ASP A 233 -6.00 8.36 5.27
N THR A 234 -5.16 9.29 5.75
CA THR A 234 -4.79 9.41 7.17
C THR A 234 -6.00 9.45 8.12
N ALA A 235 -7.09 10.12 7.73
CA ALA A 235 -8.31 10.20 8.54
C ALA A 235 -9.05 8.86 8.61
N GLU A 236 -9.21 8.18 7.47
CA GLU A 236 -9.84 6.86 7.37
C GLU A 236 -9.05 5.82 8.17
N VAL A 237 -7.71 5.81 8.03
CA VAL A 237 -6.82 4.95 8.81
C VAL A 237 -6.96 5.22 10.31
N SER A 238 -7.05 6.50 10.70
CA SER A 238 -7.24 6.87 12.12
C SER A 238 -8.60 6.40 12.64
N GLU A 239 -9.68 6.54 11.87
CA GLU A 239 -11.01 6.07 12.23
C GLU A 239 -11.08 4.53 12.33
N MET A 240 -10.43 3.83 11.40
CA MET A 240 -10.27 2.37 11.44
C MET A 240 -9.57 1.94 12.73
N LEU A 241 -8.44 2.55 13.07
CA LEU A 241 -7.69 2.22 14.29
C LEU A 241 -8.48 2.52 15.58
N LEU A 242 -9.27 3.59 15.60
CA LEU A 242 -10.14 3.90 16.75
C LEU A 242 -11.21 2.84 17.01
N ARG A 243 -11.63 2.11 15.96
CA ARG A 243 -12.67 1.07 16.03
C ARG A 243 -12.11 -0.35 16.00
N ALA A 244 -10.81 -0.51 15.76
CA ALA A 244 -10.19 -1.81 15.63
C ALA A 244 -10.28 -2.60 16.95
N PRO A 245 -10.49 -3.92 16.88
CA PRO A 245 -10.45 -4.76 18.07
C PRO A 245 -9.02 -4.78 18.64
N ILE A 246 -8.92 -5.05 19.95
CA ILE A 246 -7.64 -5.07 20.66
C ILE A 246 -6.66 -6.10 20.07
N GLU A 247 -7.18 -7.21 19.54
CA GLU A 247 -6.41 -8.21 18.83
C GLU A 247 -5.64 -7.59 17.66
N ASP A 248 -6.31 -6.82 16.79
CA ASP A 248 -5.68 -6.21 15.62
C ASP A 248 -4.72 -5.10 16.02
N LEU A 249 -5.08 -4.29 17.02
CA LEU A 249 -4.22 -3.23 17.54
C LEU A 249 -2.89 -3.79 18.04
N VAL A 250 -2.92 -4.87 18.82
CA VAL A 250 -1.73 -5.43 19.47
C VAL A 250 -0.95 -6.38 18.56
N GLU A 251 -1.64 -7.26 17.83
CA GLU A 251 -0.97 -8.31 17.03
C GLU A 251 -0.54 -7.81 15.64
N VAL A 252 -1.08 -6.69 15.17
CA VAL A 252 -0.74 -6.12 13.85
C VAL A 252 -0.15 -4.72 13.99
N HIS A 253 -0.89 -3.77 14.56
CA HIS A 253 -0.55 -2.35 14.44
C HIS A 253 0.63 -1.89 15.31
N LEU A 254 0.85 -2.47 16.48
CA LEU A 254 2.03 -2.14 17.31
C LEU A 254 3.36 -2.45 16.62
N PHE A 255 3.39 -3.39 15.68
CA PHE A 255 4.59 -3.80 14.96
C PHE A 255 4.95 -2.88 13.79
N LEU A 256 4.03 -2.01 13.37
CA LEU A 256 4.11 -1.20 12.17
C LEU A 256 4.38 0.27 12.49
N ASN A 257 5.00 0.96 11.53
CA ASN A 257 5.15 2.40 11.61
C ASN A 257 3.89 3.06 11.06
N HIS A 258 3.32 4.00 11.81
CA HIS A 258 2.14 4.74 11.38
C HIS A 258 2.41 6.26 11.42
N PRO A 259 1.71 7.06 10.59
CA PRO A 259 1.69 8.51 10.73
C PRO A 259 1.24 8.92 12.14
N VAL A 260 1.72 10.07 12.63
CA VAL A 260 1.43 10.56 13.99
C VAL A 260 -0.08 10.57 14.33
N PRO A 261 -1.01 11.00 13.45
CA PRO A 261 -2.45 10.94 13.75
C PRO A 261 -2.96 9.51 13.97
N ALA A 262 -2.54 8.57 13.12
CA ALA A 262 -2.90 7.16 13.23
C ALA A 262 -2.32 6.52 14.50
N LEU A 263 -1.09 6.88 14.90
CA LEU A 263 -0.53 6.45 16.18
C LEU A 263 -1.33 6.95 17.38
N ARG A 264 -1.74 8.23 17.38
CA ARG A 264 -2.60 8.79 18.43
C ARG A 264 -3.94 8.06 18.50
N ALA A 265 -4.55 7.77 17.35
CA ALA A 265 -5.78 7.00 17.26
C ALA A 265 -5.63 5.59 17.84
N MET A 266 -4.57 4.86 17.46
CA MET A 266 -4.25 3.53 17.99
C MET A 266 -4.06 3.57 19.51
N THR A 267 -3.27 4.50 20.04
CA THR A 267 -3.06 4.60 21.50
C THR A 267 -4.36 4.95 22.21
N THR A 268 -5.16 5.89 21.67
CA THR A 268 -6.47 6.25 22.22
C THR A 268 -7.39 5.03 22.31
N ALA A 269 -7.41 4.18 21.28
CA ALA A 269 -8.20 2.95 21.27
C ALA A 269 -7.73 1.97 22.36
N LEU A 270 -6.42 1.78 22.54
CA LEU A 270 -5.85 0.92 23.60
C LEU A 270 -6.19 1.44 25.01
N ILE A 271 -6.14 2.76 25.21
CA ILE A 271 -6.56 3.40 26.48
C ILE A 271 -8.03 3.15 26.74
N LYS A 272 -8.90 3.34 25.73
CA LYS A 272 -10.33 3.07 25.83
C LYS A 272 -10.61 1.61 26.20
N HIS A 273 -9.89 0.66 25.61
CA HIS A 273 -9.98 -0.75 25.98
C HIS A 273 -9.55 -1.05 27.43
N SER A 274 -8.88 -0.11 28.09
CA SER A 274 -8.38 -0.23 29.46
C SER A 274 -9.27 0.47 30.50
N GLU A 275 -10.34 1.18 30.10
CA GLU A 275 -11.20 1.98 30.99
C GLU A 275 -11.85 1.14 32.11
N PHE A 276 -12.37 -0.04 31.76
CA PHE A 276 -13.07 -0.96 32.68
C PHE A 276 -12.14 -1.99 33.34
N GLY A 277 -10.83 -1.86 33.15
CA GLY A 277 -9.84 -2.82 33.62
C GLY A 277 -8.71 -2.95 32.61
N SER A 278 -7.48 -2.73 33.06
CA SER A 278 -6.32 -2.66 32.16
C SER A 278 -5.65 -4.01 31.93
N PHE A 279 -5.98 -5.03 32.74
CA PHE A 279 -5.36 -6.36 32.67
C PHE A 279 -5.37 -6.96 31.27
N ARG A 280 -6.52 -6.99 30.58
CA ARG A 280 -6.61 -7.62 29.24
C ARG A 280 -5.66 -6.95 28.24
N THR A 281 -5.62 -5.62 28.25
CA THR A 281 -4.74 -4.84 27.36
C THR A 281 -3.28 -5.00 27.74
N LEU A 282 -2.94 -4.79 29.01
CA LEU A 282 -1.57 -4.90 29.51
C LEU A 282 -1.00 -6.31 29.34
N PHE A 283 -1.75 -7.35 29.68
CA PHE A 283 -1.30 -8.73 29.53
C PHE A 283 -1.01 -9.08 28.07
N ARG A 284 -1.79 -8.53 27.14
CA ARG A 284 -1.60 -8.80 25.72
C ARG A 284 -0.40 -8.06 25.14
N ILE A 285 -0.21 -6.80 25.51
CA ILE A 285 0.95 -6.00 25.06
C ILE A 285 2.24 -6.50 25.75
N LEU A 286 2.19 -6.70 27.06
CA LEU A 286 3.35 -6.95 27.92
C LEU A 286 3.14 -8.24 28.76
N PRO A 287 3.09 -9.43 28.12
CA PRO A 287 2.98 -10.68 28.86
C PRO A 287 4.23 -10.95 29.71
N ASP A 288 4.07 -11.80 30.74
CA ASP A 288 5.19 -12.25 31.58
C ASP A 288 6.27 -12.98 30.77
N GLN A 289 5.84 -13.91 29.93
CA GLN A 289 6.73 -14.65 29.05
C GLN A 289 7.17 -13.77 27.86
N PRO A 290 8.44 -13.84 27.43
CA PRO A 290 8.90 -13.16 26.23
C PRO A 290 8.03 -13.54 25.02
N ARG A 291 7.70 -12.57 24.16
CA ARG A 291 6.95 -12.75 22.91
C ARG A 291 7.75 -12.18 21.74
N ASP A 292 7.33 -12.50 20.52
CA ASP A 292 7.86 -11.88 19.32
C ASP A 292 7.54 -10.37 19.33
N THR A 293 8.59 -9.57 19.33
CA THR A 293 8.55 -8.10 19.39
C THR A 293 9.66 -7.53 18.52
N ASN A 294 9.42 -6.35 17.95
CA ASN A 294 10.45 -5.54 17.31
C ASN A 294 10.60 -4.19 18.05
N ASP A 295 11.52 -3.35 17.59
CA ASP A 295 11.78 -2.04 18.21
C ASP A 295 10.54 -1.13 18.22
N LEU A 296 9.74 -1.17 17.14
CA LEU A 296 8.50 -0.39 17.04
C LEU A 296 7.52 -0.80 18.13
N PHE A 297 7.32 -2.10 18.33
CA PHE A 297 6.40 -2.65 19.33
C PHE A 297 6.65 -2.06 20.72
N TYR A 298 7.89 -2.08 21.21
CA TYR A 298 8.18 -1.55 22.54
C TYR A 298 8.08 -0.02 22.61
N GLY A 299 8.44 0.71 21.56
CA GLY A 299 8.24 2.16 21.55
C GLY A 299 6.76 2.55 21.55
N GLN A 300 5.91 1.82 20.84
CA GLN A 300 4.46 2.03 20.88
C GLN A 300 3.85 1.58 22.21
N ALA A 301 4.30 0.47 22.78
CA ALA A 301 3.91 0.04 24.12
C ALA A 301 4.28 1.08 25.20
N LEU A 302 5.46 1.69 25.06
CA LEU A 302 5.90 2.79 25.92
C LEU A 302 4.98 4.00 25.81
N ARG A 303 4.59 4.38 24.60
CA ARG A 303 3.61 5.46 24.37
C ARG A 303 2.28 5.15 25.06
N TYR A 304 1.78 3.93 24.93
CA TYR A 304 0.57 3.49 25.63
C TYR A 304 0.71 3.61 27.14
N LEU A 305 1.82 3.17 27.75
CA LEU A 305 2.03 3.33 29.19
C LEU A 305 2.12 4.79 29.63
N PHE A 306 2.73 5.67 28.83
CA PHE A 306 2.77 7.10 29.12
C PHE A 306 1.37 7.72 29.13
N GLU A 307 0.55 7.43 28.12
CA GLU A 307 -0.82 7.94 28.06
C GLU A 307 -1.71 7.28 29.14
N LEU A 308 -1.46 6.02 29.49
CA LEU A 308 -2.17 5.34 30.59
C LEU A 308 -1.86 5.98 31.95
N ALA A 309 -0.61 6.35 32.20
CA ALA A 309 -0.19 7.01 33.45
C ALA A 309 -0.86 8.38 33.67
N GLU A 310 -1.31 9.05 32.60
CA GLU A 310 -2.07 10.31 32.70
C GLU A 310 -3.55 10.09 33.05
N THR A 311 -4.07 8.88 32.82
CA THR A 311 -5.49 8.55 33.06
C THR A 311 -5.71 7.72 34.32
N ARG A 312 -4.69 6.98 34.77
CA ARG A 312 -4.77 6.08 35.94
C ARG A 312 -3.47 6.10 36.73
N GLU A 313 -3.57 6.22 38.05
CA GLU A 313 -2.39 6.17 38.93
C GLU A 313 -1.86 4.74 39.05
N THR A 314 -2.73 3.76 39.25
CA THR A 314 -2.39 2.34 39.45
C THR A 314 -3.23 1.45 38.53
N VAL A 315 -2.81 0.19 38.39
CA VAL A 315 -3.55 -0.84 37.66
C VAL A 315 -3.60 -2.14 38.45
N GLU A 316 -4.51 -3.00 38.02
CA GLU A 316 -4.84 -4.26 38.68
C GLU A 316 -3.69 -5.27 38.59
N TRP A 317 -2.92 -5.24 37.49
CA TRP A 317 -1.86 -6.20 37.23
C TRP A 317 -0.75 -5.64 36.32
N PHE A 318 0.49 -6.07 36.55
CA PHE A 318 1.64 -5.92 35.67
C PHE A 318 2.50 -7.18 35.61
N PRO A 319 3.28 -7.36 34.53
CA PRO A 319 4.17 -8.51 34.45
C PRO A 319 5.35 -8.37 35.43
N ALA A 320 5.78 -9.50 35.99
CA ALA A 320 6.80 -9.57 37.03
C ALA A 320 8.14 -8.97 36.59
N TRP A 321 8.48 -9.09 35.30
CA TRP A 321 9.71 -8.56 34.73
C TRP A 321 9.74 -7.02 34.65
N LEU A 322 8.57 -6.34 34.66
CA LEU A 322 8.50 -4.88 34.75
C LEU A 322 8.33 -4.39 36.18
N ALA A 323 7.61 -5.16 37.00
CA ALA A 323 7.17 -4.73 38.32
C ALA A 323 8.06 -5.24 39.47
N GLN A 324 9.25 -5.77 39.15
CA GLN A 324 10.25 -6.27 40.12
C GLN A 324 9.65 -7.22 41.18
N GLY A 325 8.70 -8.06 40.76
CA GLY A 325 8.02 -9.04 41.62
C GLY A 325 6.75 -8.55 42.32
N GLN A 326 6.42 -7.26 42.31
CA GLN A 326 5.14 -6.76 42.83
C GLN A 326 4.13 -6.61 41.68
N GLN A 327 3.27 -7.59 41.43
CA GLN A 327 2.42 -7.56 40.23
C GLN A 327 1.12 -6.77 40.37
N SER A 328 0.71 -6.33 41.56
CA SER A 328 -0.58 -5.69 41.80
C SER A 328 -0.46 -4.31 42.44
N ASN A 329 -1.38 -3.40 42.08
CA ASN A 329 -1.47 -2.03 42.63
C ASN A 329 -0.18 -1.21 42.48
N VAL A 330 0.61 -1.49 41.43
CA VAL A 330 1.82 -0.71 41.14
C VAL A 330 1.44 0.55 40.36
N LYS A 331 2.15 1.64 40.62
CA LYS A 331 1.96 2.90 39.90
C LYS A 331 2.35 2.72 38.43
N VAL A 332 1.47 3.14 37.52
CA VAL A 332 1.71 3.05 36.07
C VAL A 332 2.96 3.83 35.68
N GLU A 333 3.17 4.98 36.33
CA GLU A 333 4.37 5.81 36.16
C GLU A 333 5.67 5.04 36.44
N PHE A 334 5.73 4.25 37.52
CA PHE A 334 6.92 3.48 37.85
C PHE A 334 7.23 2.43 36.77
N ILE A 335 6.20 1.78 36.23
CA ILE A 335 6.36 0.78 35.17
C ILE A 335 6.77 1.43 33.85
N ALA A 336 6.19 2.59 33.52
CA ALA A 336 6.58 3.36 32.36
C ALA A 336 8.04 3.83 32.44
N GLN A 337 8.51 4.28 33.61
CA GLN A 337 9.92 4.59 33.87
C GLN A 337 10.82 3.36 33.66
N HIS A 338 10.41 2.20 34.17
CA HIS A 338 11.19 0.97 34.03
C HIS A 338 11.28 0.51 32.57
N LEU A 339 10.17 0.51 31.82
CA LEU A 339 10.17 0.18 30.40
C LEU A 339 11.00 1.19 29.60
N LEU A 340 10.91 2.49 29.89
CA LEU A 340 11.73 3.52 29.27
C LEU A 340 13.22 3.21 29.45
N ARG A 341 13.65 2.89 30.67
CA ARG A 341 15.03 2.49 30.96
C ARG A 341 15.45 1.27 30.13
N LEU A 342 14.61 0.25 30.04
CA LEU A 342 14.90 -0.93 29.21
C LEU A 342 15.04 -0.53 27.73
N CYS A 343 14.16 0.32 27.18
CA CYS A 343 14.28 0.77 25.80
C CYS A 343 15.58 1.56 25.54
N VAL A 344 15.94 2.54 26.38
CA VAL A 344 17.16 3.36 26.18
C VAL A 344 18.46 2.61 26.47
N THR A 345 18.38 1.44 27.11
CA THR A 345 19.52 0.52 27.31
C THR A 345 19.50 -0.69 26.37
N HIS A 346 18.55 -0.74 25.42
CA HIS A 346 18.35 -1.87 24.51
C HIS A 346 18.19 -3.21 25.26
N PHE A 347 17.36 -3.18 26.30
CA PHE A 347 17.04 -4.29 27.20
C PHE A 347 18.26 -4.96 27.84
N ALA A 348 19.31 -4.19 28.16
CA ALA A 348 20.54 -4.73 28.75
C ALA A 348 20.31 -5.56 30.04
N ALA A 349 19.26 -5.27 30.80
CA ALA A 349 18.90 -5.98 32.03
C ALA A 349 17.93 -7.18 31.83
N ASP A 350 17.41 -7.40 30.62
CA ASP A 350 16.56 -8.55 30.29
C ASP A 350 17.08 -9.20 29.00
N GLU A 351 17.96 -10.18 29.20
CA GLU A 351 18.64 -10.86 28.10
C GLU A 351 17.68 -11.60 27.15
N ALA A 352 16.55 -12.10 27.65
CA ALA A 352 15.59 -12.83 26.83
C ALA A 352 14.95 -11.90 25.79
N ARG A 353 14.41 -10.76 26.26
CA ARG A 353 13.80 -9.75 25.38
C ARG A 353 14.83 -9.06 24.49
N LYS A 354 16.04 -8.80 25.01
CA LYS A 354 17.18 -8.30 24.21
C LYS A 354 17.51 -9.26 23.06
N THR A 355 17.59 -10.56 23.33
CA THR A 355 17.89 -11.56 22.29
C THR A 355 16.83 -11.57 21.18
N ILE A 356 15.55 -11.43 21.54
CA ILE A 356 14.46 -11.36 20.56
C ILE A 356 14.55 -10.11 19.69
N LEU A 357 14.82 -8.94 20.28
CA LEU A 357 14.96 -7.68 19.55
C LEU A 357 16.14 -7.73 18.57
N LEU A 358 17.29 -8.24 19.02
CA LEU A 358 18.46 -8.43 18.17
C LEU A 358 18.20 -9.42 17.03
N ALA A 359 17.43 -10.48 17.29
CA ALA A 359 17.01 -11.43 16.26
C ALA A 359 16.06 -10.78 15.24
N ALA A 360 15.07 -10.00 15.68
CA ALA A 360 14.17 -9.27 14.79
C ALA A 360 14.93 -8.29 13.88
N ALA A 361 15.88 -7.53 14.43
CA ALA A 361 16.75 -6.64 13.67
C ALA A 361 17.62 -7.41 12.67
N ALA A 362 18.22 -8.53 13.08
CA ALA A 362 19.03 -9.38 12.19
C ALA A 362 18.20 -10.00 11.06
N PHE A 363 17.01 -10.53 11.34
CA PHE A 363 16.11 -11.04 10.29
C PHE A 363 15.72 -9.96 9.31
N ARG A 364 15.40 -8.76 9.78
CA ARG A 364 15.08 -7.63 8.89
C ARG A 364 16.24 -7.34 7.94
N ARG A 365 17.46 -7.27 8.46
CA ARG A 365 18.66 -7.04 7.64
C ARG A 365 18.91 -8.18 6.65
N VAL A 366 18.87 -9.43 7.10
CA VAL A 366 19.02 -10.62 6.25
C VAL A 366 17.99 -10.64 5.11
N ILE A 367 16.71 -10.45 5.43
CA ILE A 367 15.62 -10.45 4.45
C ILE A 367 15.82 -9.31 3.46
N LYS A 368 16.19 -8.11 3.93
CA LYS A 368 16.50 -6.99 3.05
C LYS A 368 17.63 -7.35 2.08
N VAL A 369 18.74 -7.90 2.57
CA VAL A 369 19.87 -8.31 1.71
C VAL A 369 19.41 -9.31 0.64
N LEU A 370 18.59 -10.32 1.01
CA LEU A 370 18.04 -11.30 0.07
C LEU A 370 17.08 -10.70 -0.96
N LEU A 371 16.23 -9.76 -0.54
CA LEU A 371 15.32 -9.05 -1.43
C LEU A 371 16.08 -8.15 -2.41
N MET A 372 17.16 -7.51 -1.96
CA MET A 372 18.00 -6.63 -2.77
C MET A 372 18.95 -7.38 -3.70
N SER A 373 19.33 -8.62 -3.39
CA SER A 373 20.24 -9.40 -4.24
C SER A 373 19.53 -10.25 -5.31
N SER A 374 18.20 -10.33 -5.28
CA SER A 374 17.42 -11.18 -6.19
C SER A 374 16.59 -10.37 -7.19
N ASP A 375 16.83 -10.58 -8.48
CA ASP A 375 15.98 -10.01 -9.55
C ASP A 375 14.59 -10.64 -9.60
N VAL A 376 14.47 -11.90 -9.17
CA VAL A 376 13.18 -12.59 -9.09
C VAL A 376 12.26 -11.88 -8.10
N GLN A 377 12.79 -11.47 -6.94
CA GLN A 377 12.03 -10.72 -5.94
C GLN A 377 11.61 -9.34 -6.47
N TRP A 378 12.48 -8.65 -7.21
CA TRP A 378 12.13 -7.37 -7.83
C TRP A 378 11.00 -7.52 -8.86
N ARG A 379 11.08 -8.53 -9.72
CA ARG A 379 10.00 -8.84 -10.69
C ARG A 379 8.70 -9.20 -9.98
N GLN A 380 8.76 -9.99 -8.91
CA GLN A 380 7.58 -10.31 -8.10
C GLN A 380 6.95 -9.03 -7.53
N ALA A 381 7.74 -8.10 -7.01
CA ALA A 381 7.25 -6.82 -6.51
C ALA A 381 6.62 -5.94 -7.61
N GLN A 382 7.14 -5.98 -8.83
CA GLN A 382 6.53 -5.32 -9.99
C GLN A 382 5.15 -5.92 -10.33
N VAL A 383 5.03 -7.25 -10.30
CA VAL A 383 3.75 -7.94 -10.51
C VAL A 383 2.75 -7.59 -9.42
N LEU A 384 3.16 -7.63 -8.16
CA LEU A 384 2.32 -7.25 -7.03
C LEU A 384 1.87 -5.79 -7.11
N HIS A 385 2.74 -4.89 -7.55
CA HIS A 385 2.39 -3.48 -7.78
C HIS A 385 1.31 -3.34 -8.87
N ILE A 386 1.45 -4.05 -9.99
CA ILE A 386 0.46 -4.05 -11.06
C ILE A 386 -0.86 -4.63 -10.57
N LEU A 387 -0.83 -5.72 -9.80
CA LEU A 387 -2.02 -6.34 -9.22
C LEU A 387 -2.74 -5.41 -8.23
N ASP A 388 -1.98 -4.76 -7.33
CA ASP A 388 -2.51 -3.77 -6.38
C ASP A 388 -3.20 -2.63 -7.14
N ARG A 389 -2.58 -2.16 -8.23
CA ARG A 389 -3.15 -1.14 -9.11
C ARG A 389 -4.36 -1.61 -9.91
N TYR A 390 -4.47 -2.90 -10.21
CA TYR A 390 -5.64 -3.49 -10.86
C TYR A 390 -6.83 -3.56 -9.90
N GLN A 391 -6.60 -3.87 -8.63
CA GLN A 391 -7.64 -4.09 -7.61
C GLN A 391 -8.08 -2.82 -6.88
N THR A 392 -7.17 -1.90 -6.60
CA THR A 392 -7.45 -0.75 -5.72
C THR A 392 -8.17 0.37 -6.48
N PRO A 393 -9.20 1.04 -5.92
CA PRO A 393 -9.89 2.14 -6.60
C PRO A 393 -8.95 3.25 -7.07
N GLU A 394 -9.16 3.82 -8.26
CA GLU A 394 -8.20 4.77 -8.87
C GLU A 394 -7.99 6.07 -8.06
N LEU A 395 -8.98 6.49 -7.28
CA LEU A 395 -8.91 7.69 -6.45
C LEU A 395 -8.45 7.42 -5.00
N ALA A 396 -8.15 6.16 -4.66
CA ALA A 396 -7.66 5.82 -3.33
C ALA A 396 -6.20 6.25 -3.17
N TRP A 397 -5.83 6.79 -2.01
CA TRP A 397 -4.44 7.19 -1.73
C TRP A 397 -3.44 6.05 -1.96
N ARG A 398 -3.79 4.83 -1.52
CA ARG A 398 -3.02 3.60 -1.76
C ARG A 398 -2.67 3.38 -3.24
N GLN A 399 -3.61 3.62 -4.16
CA GLN A 399 -3.36 3.51 -5.60
C GLN A 399 -2.24 4.45 -6.05
N ALA A 400 -2.27 5.68 -5.56
CA ALA A 400 -1.33 6.73 -5.93
C ALA A 400 0.09 6.47 -5.43
N VAL A 401 0.23 5.89 -4.24
CA VAL A 401 1.53 5.62 -3.61
C VAL A 401 2.04 4.19 -3.85
N ALA A 402 1.22 3.34 -4.48
CA ALA A 402 1.62 1.98 -4.84
C ALA A 402 2.88 2.01 -5.70
N SER A 403 3.86 1.18 -5.35
CA SER A 403 5.12 1.06 -6.10
C SER A 403 5.74 -0.32 -5.88
N PRO A 404 6.62 -0.81 -6.79
CA PRO A 404 7.37 -2.03 -6.57
C PRO A 404 8.19 -1.97 -5.28
N ALA A 405 8.85 -0.83 -5.00
CA ALA A 405 9.57 -0.62 -3.75
C ALA A 405 8.65 -0.75 -2.52
N GLY A 406 7.46 -0.15 -2.55
CA GLY A 406 6.46 -0.29 -1.48
C GLY A 406 6.03 -1.74 -1.26
N GLN A 407 5.86 -2.53 -2.32
CA GLN A 407 5.55 -3.97 -2.22
C GLN A 407 6.71 -4.75 -1.58
N MET A 408 7.96 -4.43 -1.92
CA MET A 408 9.13 -5.01 -1.26
C MET A 408 9.21 -4.66 0.22
N LEU A 409 8.84 -3.44 0.60
CA LEU A 409 8.77 -3.06 2.01
C LEU A 409 7.72 -3.88 2.76
N GLY A 410 6.55 -4.12 2.16
CA GLY A 410 5.55 -5.02 2.73
C GLY A 410 6.06 -6.46 2.87
N MET A 411 6.83 -6.97 1.89
CA MET A 411 7.48 -8.28 1.98
C MET A 411 8.55 -8.33 3.07
N LEU A 412 9.33 -7.27 3.22
CA LEU A 412 10.33 -7.13 4.28
C LEU A 412 9.67 -7.15 5.67
N GLU A 413 8.61 -6.38 5.86
CA GLU A 413 7.86 -6.31 7.12
C GLU A 413 7.23 -7.66 7.48
N SER A 414 6.42 -8.23 6.59
CA SER A 414 5.76 -9.52 6.81
C SER A 414 6.76 -10.66 7.01
N GLY A 415 7.83 -10.69 6.23
CA GLY A 415 8.91 -11.67 6.37
C GLY A 415 9.62 -11.58 7.72
N THR A 416 9.92 -10.36 8.17
CA THR A 416 10.58 -10.12 9.47
C THR A 416 9.71 -10.58 10.63
N LEU A 417 8.42 -10.24 10.61
CA LEU A 417 7.47 -10.64 11.65
C LEU A 417 7.34 -12.16 11.70
N GLY A 418 7.11 -12.80 10.55
CA GLY A 418 7.01 -14.26 10.48
C GLY A 418 8.29 -14.98 10.93
N ALA A 419 9.47 -14.45 10.59
CA ALA A 419 10.74 -15.01 11.03
C ALA A 419 10.97 -14.86 12.55
N THR A 420 10.63 -13.70 13.11
CA THR A 420 10.75 -13.43 14.54
C THR A 420 9.79 -14.31 15.35
N TYR A 421 8.54 -14.45 14.90
CA TYR A 421 7.56 -15.37 15.49
C TYR A 421 8.09 -16.81 15.55
N ARG A 422 8.59 -17.33 14.41
CA ARG A 422 9.16 -18.69 14.35
C ARG A 422 10.38 -18.85 15.24
N PHE A 423 11.23 -17.82 15.33
CA PHE A 423 12.40 -17.82 16.21
C PHE A 423 11.98 -17.94 17.68
N VAL A 424 11.01 -17.14 18.13
CA VAL A 424 10.51 -17.19 19.51
C VAL A 424 9.86 -18.54 19.79
N ALA A 425 8.99 -19.03 18.90
CA ALA A 425 8.36 -20.33 19.03
C ALA A 425 9.38 -21.47 19.15
N ALA A 426 10.42 -21.48 18.30
CA ALA A 426 11.47 -22.48 18.32
C ALA A 426 12.40 -22.41 19.55
N CYS A 427 12.33 -21.33 20.33
CA CYS A 427 13.08 -21.15 21.57
C CYS A 427 12.23 -21.33 22.83
N ARG A 428 10.96 -21.72 22.70
CA ARG A 428 10.13 -22.11 23.85
C ARG A 428 10.40 -23.57 24.25
N GLY A 429 10.42 -23.81 25.55
CA GLY A 429 10.41 -25.17 26.11
C GLY A 429 9.01 -25.75 26.21
N GLU A 430 8.94 -27.00 26.68
CA GLU A 430 7.69 -27.76 26.80
C GLU A 430 6.70 -27.12 27.78
N ARG A 431 7.19 -26.36 28.78
CA ARG A 431 6.36 -25.64 29.76
C ARG A 431 6.16 -24.17 29.38
N GLY A 432 6.53 -23.78 28.16
CA GLY A 432 6.36 -22.43 27.62
C GLY A 432 7.48 -21.44 27.99
N GLU A 433 8.48 -21.88 28.77
CA GLU A 433 9.62 -21.07 29.18
C GLU A 433 10.53 -20.71 28.01
N PHE A 434 11.06 -19.49 27.99
CA PHE A 434 11.98 -19.07 26.93
C PHE A 434 13.42 -19.51 27.21
N LYS A 435 14.03 -20.25 26.28
CA LYS A 435 15.39 -20.79 26.40
C LYS A 435 16.42 -19.77 25.90
N THR A 436 16.79 -18.80 26.74
CA THR A 436 17.68 -17.68 26.39
C THR A 436 19.00 -18.12 25.76
N GLU A 437 19.69 -19.11 26.33
CA GLU A 437 20.99 -19.56 25.79
C GLU A 437 20.87 -20.23 24.42
N SER A 438 19.81 -21.03 24.22
CA SER A 438 19.51 -21.60 22.89
C SER A 438 19.15 -20.51 21.87
N ALA A 439 18.44 -19.47 22.29
CA ALA A 439 18.10 -18.33 21.45
C ALA A 439 19.36 -17.53 21.04
N LYS A 440 20.28 -17.28 21.97
CA LYS A 440 21.58 -16.64 21.68
C LYS A 440 22.41 -17.44 20.68
N LEU A 441 22.45 -18.77 20.83
CA LEU A 441 23.14 -19.64 19.88
C LEU A 441 22.54 -19.53 18.46
N LYS A 442 21.20 -19.58 18.35
CA LYS A 442 20.49 -19.39 17.08
C LYS A 442 20.73 -18.00 16.49
N LEU A 443 20.73 -16.95 17.31
CA LEU A 443 21.03 -15.58 16.89
C LEU A 443 22.45 -15.45 16.32
N LYS A 444 23.45 -16.06 16.95
CA LYS A 444 24.82 -16.10 16.40
C LYS A 444 24.88 -16.78 15.03
N ALA A 445 24.11 -17.86 14.83
CA ALA A 445 23.99 -18.50 13.52
C ALA A 445 23.33 -17.58 12.48
N ILE A 446 22.33 -16.77 12.87
CA ILE A 446 21.73 -15.76 11.99
C ILE A 446 22.75 -14.70 11.59
N TRP A 447 23.56 -14.18 12.52
CA TRP A 447 24.62 -13.21 12.19
C TRP A 447 25.69 -13.80 11.29
N GLN A 448 26.05 -15.06 11.50
CA GLN A 448 27.00 -15.76 10.64
C GLN A 448 26.45 -15.91 9.22
N PHE A 449 25.18 -16.29 9.07
CA PHE A 449 24.50 -16.33 7.78
C PHE A 449 24.42 -14.93 7.15
N GLU A 450 24.08 -13.90 7.92
CA GLU A 450 24.04 -12.49 7.48
C GLU A 450 25.40 -12.05 6.92
N LYS A 451 26.48 -12.37 7.61
CA LYS A 451 27.85 -12.09 7.17
C LYS A 451 28.17 -12.82 5.86
N GLU A 452 27.80 -14.08 5.74
CA GLU A 452 28.03 -14.90 4.54
C GLU A 452 27.32 -14.32 3.32
N ILE A 453 26.01 -14.05 3.41
CA ILE A 453 25.25 -13.49 2.29
C ILE A 453 25.74 -12.09 1.90
N LEU A 454 26.13 -11.27 2.87
CA LEU A 454 26.65 -9.93 2.62
C LEU A 454 28.03 -9.98 1.96
N SER A 455 28.86 -10.96 2.35
CA SER A 455 30.17 -11.19 1.74
C SER A 455 30.10 -11.77 0.32
N ALA A 456 28.98 -12.37 -0.06
CA ALA A 456 28.73 -12.86 -1.41
C ALA A 456 28.34 -11.73 -2.39
N ILE A 457 28.11 -10.50 -1.89
CA ILE A 457 27.77 -9.33 -2.70
C ILE A 457 29.00 -8.42 -2.76
N ASP A 458 29.48 -8.15 -3.98
CA ASP A 458 30.72 -7.37 -4.20
C ASP A 458 30.63 -5.95 -3.63
N ASN A 459 29.53 -5.24 -3.93
CA ASN A 459 29.31 -3.87 -3.50
C ASN A 459 27.85 -3.66 -3.05
N TYR A 460 27.51 -4.20 -1.88
CA TYR A 460 26.18 -4.04 -1.30
C TYR A 460 25.74 -2.58 -1.12
N PRO A 461 26.58 -1.63 -0.66
CA PRO A 461 26.18 -0.23 -0.57
C PRO A 461 25.73 0.36 -1.91
N LYS A 462 26.42 0.03 -3.00
CA LYS A 462 26.04 0.51 -4.33
C LYS A 462 24.76 -0.15 -4.84
N LEU A 463 24.64 -1.47 -4.67
CA LEU A 463 23.40 -2.20 -4.98
C LEU A 463 22.21 -1.62 -4.22
N ARG A 464 22.43 -1.22 -2.97
CA ARG A 464 21.41 -0.60 -2.13
C ARG A 464 20.96 0.77 -2.66
N GLU A 465 21.91 1.57 -3.11
CA GLU A 465 21.65 2.89 -3.72
C GLU A 465 20.88 2.74 -5.05
N GLU A 466 21.27 1.80 -5.90
CA GLU A 466 20.64 1.57 -7.21
C GLU A 466 19.19 1.07 -7.10
N ARG A 467 18.90 0.22 -6.11
CA ARG A 467 17.55 -0.32 -5.88
C ARG A 467 16.67 0.52 -4.95
N ALA A 468 17.25 1.53 -4.28
CA ALA A 468 16.64 2.49 -3.35
C ALA A 468 15.16 2.23 -2.98
N LEU A 469 14.91 1.47 -1.90
CA LEU A 469 13.55 1.16 -1.44
C LEU A 469 12.78 2.37 -0.85
N GLY A 470 13.45 3.51 -0.66
CA GLY A 470 12.83 4.69 -0.04
C GLY A 470 12.49 4.51 1.45
N GLU A 471 13.20 3.63 2.14
CA GLU A 471 12.98 3.37 3.58
C GLU A 471 13.23 4.61 4.42
N MET A 472 12.31 4.88 5.35
CA MET A 472 12.55 5.81 6.46
C MET A 472 13.34 5.15 7.60
N HIS A 473 13.26 3.82 7.71
CA HIS A 473 13.94 3.04 8.75
C HIS A 473 15.35 2.65 8.29
N PRO A 474 16.42 2.96 9.05
CA PRO A 474 17.81 2.73 8.63
C PRO A 474 18.23 1.26 8.83
N THR A 475 17.56 0.34 8.12
CA THR A 475 17.61 -1.11 8.35
C THR A 475 19.03 -1.68 8.52
N GLU A 476 20.00 -1.31 7.68
CA GLU A 476 21.39 -1.79 7.77
C GLU A 476 22.10 -1.39 9.07
N SER A 477 21.77 -0.22 9.61
CA SER A 477 22.46 0.36 10.75
C SER A 477 21.88 -0.11 12.09
N VAL A 478 20.59 -0.48 12.09
CA VAL A 478 19.88 -0.91 13.30
C VAL A 478 20.55 -2.12 13.93
N SER A 479 20.92 -1.98 15.20
CA SER A 479 21.65 -2.98 16.00
C SER A 479 22.99 -3.40 15.38
N VAL A 480 23.62 -2.50 14.62
CA VAL A 480 25.01 -2.64 14.12
C VAL A 480 25.83 -1.45 14.59
N ASN A 481 25.36 -0.24 14.32
CA ASN A 481 25.97 1.02 14.77
C ASN A 481 24.92 2.09 15.13
N TYR A 482 23.64 1.72 15.16
CA TYR A 482 22.53 2.61 15.47
C TYR A 482 21.50 1.89 16.33
N ASP A 483 21.06 2.54 17.41
CA ASP A 483 20.01 2.01 18.29
C ASP A 483 18.64 2.60 17.93
N PHE A 484 17.88 1.88 17.11
CA PHE A 484 16.57 2.35 16.69
C PHE A 484 15.54 2.28 17.82
N LEU A 485 15.55 1.25 18.68
CA LEU A 485 14.68 1.18 19.86
C LEU A 485 14.90 2.37 20.80
N GLY A 486 16.15 2.62 21.19
CA GLY A 486 16.48 3.74 22.06
C GLY A 486 16.15 5.08 21.40
N HIS A 487 16.46 5.25 20.12
CA HIS A 487 16.08 6.43 19.36
C HIS A 487 14.56 6.67 19.34
N PHE A 488 13.79 5.65 18.99
CA PHE A 488 12.35 5.73 18.86
C PHE A 488 11.68 6.00 20.21
N ALA A 489 12.15 5.38 21.29
CA ALA A 489 11.71 5.70 22.66
C ALA A 489 11.94 7.18 23.00
N LEU A 490 13.08 7.77 22.63
CA LEU A 490 13.33 9.20 22.82
C LEU A 490 12.42 10.08 21.96
N CYS A 491 12.08 9.66 20.73
CA CYS A 491 11.09 10.37 19.92
C CYS A 491 9.70 10.39 20.57
N VAL A 492 9.30 9.30 21.21
CA VAL A 492 8.07 9.24 22.01
C VAL A 492 8.17 10.19 23.22
N VAL A 493 9.26 10.11 23.99
CA VAL A 493 9.50 10.97 25.17
C VAL A 493 9.48 12.45 24.80
N SER A 494 10.12 12.85 23.71
CA SER A 494 10.19 14.25 23.26
C SER A 494 8.82 14.86 22.98
N SER A 495 7.79 14.04 22.75
CA SER A 495 6.43 14.49 22.53
C SER A 495 5.62 14.75 23.82
N ILE A 496 6.15 14.41 25.01
CA ILE A 496 5.45 14.53 26.29
C ILE A 496 6.35 15.21 27.34
N PRO A 497 6.05 16.45 27.78
CA PRO A 497 6.94 17.25 28.64
C PRO A 497 7.41 16.58 29.93
N LYS A 498 6.51 15.90 30.65
CA LYS A 498 6.82 15.19 31.92
C LYS A 498 7.96 14.18 31.73
N TRP A 499 7.87 13.36 30.69
CA TRP A 499 8.85 12.31 30.41
C TRP A 499 10.17 12.88 29.88
N LYS A 500 10.12 14.01 29.18
CA LYS A 500 11.30 14.75 28.72
C LYS A 500 12.13 15.24 29.91
N GLU A 501 11.50 15.78 30.94
CA GLU A 501 12.20 16.20 32.15
C GLU A 501 12.84 15.01 32.88
N TYR A 502 12.07 13.91 33.05
CA TYR A 502 12.54 12.69 33.70
C TYR A 502 13.81 12.10 33.06
N ILE A 503 13.84 11.97 31.72
CA ILE A 503 15.00 11.37 31.03
C ILE A 503 16.25 12.24 31.16
N LEU A 504 16.09 13.58 31.15
CA LEU A 504 17.20 14.53 31.29
C LEU A 504 17.82 14.52 32.69
N GLN A 505 17.03 14.23 33.71
CA GLN A 505 17.48 14.15 35.09
C GLN A 505 18.08 12.78 35.42
N THR A 506 17.52 11.69 34.87
CA THR A 506 17.79 10.33 35.36
C THR A 506 18.70 9.51 34.44
N HIS A 507 18.72 9.80 33.13
CA HIS A 507 19.33 8.93 32.11
C HIS A 507 20.31 9.66 31.19
N GLN A 508 21.07 10.63 31.73
CA GLN A 508 22.02 11.40 30.92
C GLN A 508 23.11 10.55 30.26
N ALA A 509 23.56 9.49 30.92
CA ALA A 509 24.58 8.59 30.36
C ALA A 509 24.03 7.89 29.12
N GLU A 510 22.82 7.32 29.20
CA GLU A 510 22.15 6.66 28.08
C GLU A 510 21.85 7.65 26.94
N LEU A 511 21.49 8.90 27.25
CA LEU A 511 21.32 9.95 26.22
C LEU A 511 22.63 10.19 25.45
N ARG A 512 23.78 10.27 26.14
CA ARG A 512 25.09 10.44 25.48
C ARG A 512 25.45 9.22 24.64
N THR A 513 25.21 8.01 25.15
CA THR A 513 25.38 6.75 24.39
C THR A 513 24.54 6.76 23.12
N LEU A 514 23.26 7.14 23.20
CA LEU A 514 22.37 7.20 22.04
C LEU A 514 22.78 8.31 21.06
N ALA A 515 23.28 9.46 21.54
CA ALA A 515 23.81 10.53 20.70
C ALA A 515 25.08 10.10 19.93
N ALA A 516 25.95 9.31 20.58
CA ALA A 516 27.13 8.68 19.98
C ALA A 516 26.78 7.60 18.95
N LEU A 517 25.65 6.91 19.13
CA LEU A 517 25.06 5.99 18.15
C LEU A 517 24.25 6.71 17.06
N GLY A 518 24.26 8.04 16.99
CA GLY A 518 23.65 8.82 15.90
C GLY A 518 22.18 9.20 16.10
N SER A 519 21.61 9.05 17.30
CA SER A 519 20.23 9.48 17.59
C SER A 519 20.10 11.01 17.56
N TRP A 520 19.38 11.55 16.56
CA TRP A 520 19.10 12.99 16.49
C TRP A 520 18.21 13.46 17.65
N SER A 521 17.32 12.60 18.14
CA SER A 521 16.42 12.91 19.27
C SER A 521 17.22 13.05 20.58
N ALA A 522 18.22 12.18 20.78
CA ALA A 522 19.12 12.31 21.93
C ALA A 522 19.93 13.61 21.89
N ARG A 523 20.44 13.97 20.70
CA ARG A 523 21.19 15.22 20.49
C ARG A 523 20.34 16.44 20.80
N GLU A 524 19.10 16.48 20.29
CA GLU A 524 18.16 17.56 20.56
C GLU A 524 17.83 17.69 22.05
N LEU A 525 17.61 16.57 22.74
CA LEU A 525 17.40 16.57 24.20
C LEU A 525 18.62 17.12 24.96
N LEU A 526 19.84 16.82 24.51
CA LEU A 526 21.08 17.32 25.09
C LEU A 526 21.44 18.76 24.68
N GLY A 527 20.61 19.43 23.86
CA GLY A 527 20.88 20.78 23.35
C GLY A 527 22.00 20.82 22.30
N LEU A 528 22.29 19.70 21.65
CA LEU A 528 23.30 19.57 20.59
C LEU A 528 22.67 19.73 19.21
N GLU A 529 23.45 20.20 18.23
CA GLU A 529 23.01 20.27 16.85
C GLU A 529 22.79 18.85 16.26
N LYS A 530 21.67 18.64 15.56
CA LYS A 530 21.21 17.31 15.11
C LYS A 530 22.25 16.60 14.22
N THR A 531 22.93 17.33 13.35
CA THR A 531 23.84 16.81 12.32
C THR A 531 25.32 16.97 12.65
N ALA A 532 25.67 17.61 13.76
CA ALA A 532 27.07 17.81 14.11
C ALA A 532 27.79 16.47 14.38
N PRO A 533 29.10 16.37 14.06
CA PRO A 533 29.92 15.24 14.48
C PRO A 533 29.86 15.08 16.01
N TYR A 534 29.67 13.85 16.49
CA TYR A 534 29.69 13.51 17.91
C TYR A 534 30.62 12.32 18.12
N PRO A 535 31.38 12.25 19.22
CA PRO A 535 32.31 11.15 19.46
C PRO A 535 31.61 9.78 19.36
N PRO A 536 32.10 8.85 18.53
CA PRO A 536 31.51 7.52 18.42
C PRO A 536 31.84 6.69 19.67
N LEU A 537 31.02 5.67 19.93
CA LEU A 537 31.35 4.65 20.94
C LEU A 537 32.53 3.79 20.49
N SER A 538 33.22 3.20 21.47
CA SER A 538 34.21 2.16 21.21
C SER A 538 33.57 0.91 20.61
N ASP A 539 34.38 0.08 19.95
CA ASP A 539 33.91 -1.19 19.38
C ASP A 539 33.43 -2.15 20.47
N GLU A 540 34.07 -2.11 21.63
CA GLU A 540 33.72 -2.89 22.83
C GLU A 540 32.33 -2.52 23.34
N GLU A 541 32.01 -1.23 23.42
CA GLU A 541 30.69 -0.75 23.85
C GLU A 541 29.59 -1.15 22.85
N VAL A 542 29.85 -1.00 21.55
CA VAL A 542 28.88 -1.37 20.51
C VAL A 542 28.67 -2.90 20.48
N ALA A 543 29.75 -3.68 20.57
CA ALA A 543 29.67 -5.14 20.61
C ALA A 543 28.95 -5.65 21.87
N THR A 544 29.20 -5.03 23.03
CA THR A 544 28.47 -5.35 24.27
C THR A 544 26.97 -5.08 24.12
N ARG A 545 26.62 -3.97 23.45
CA ARG A 545 25.22 -3.59 23.25
C ARG A 545 24.49 -4.54 22.30
N PHE A 546 25.06 -4.83 21.12
CA PHE A 546 24.31 -5.51 20.05
C PHE A 546 24.77 -6.94 19.73
N PHE A 547 25.96 -7.35 20.19
CA PHE A 547 26.60 -8.61 19.78
C PHE A 547 27.06 -9.47 20.98
N PHE A 548 26.55 -9.19 22.18
CA PHE A 548 26.98 -9.87 23.43
C PHE A 548 28.51 -9.91 23.61
N GLY A 549 29.19 -8.84 23.20
CA GLY A 549 30.65 -8.70 23.29
C GLY A 549 31.44 -9.27 22.10
N ASP A 550 30.79 -9.82 21.08
CA ASP A 550 31.48 -10.32 19.87
C ASP A 550 31.90 -9.18 18.94
N ILE A 551 33.10 -8.64 19.22
CA ILE A 551 33.70 -7.54 18.45
C ILE A 551 33.98 -7.95 17.00
N ALA A 552 34.37 -9.21 16.76
CA ALA A 552 34.72 -9.68 15.43
C ALA A 552 33.49 -9.74 14.52
N MET A 553 32.37 -10.29 15.02
CA MET A 553 31.10 -10.30 14.28
C MET A 553 30.59 -8.88 14.03
N MET A 554 30.62 -8.03 15.06
CA MET A 554 30.21 -6.63 14.96
C MET A 554 30.99 -5.90 13.84
N ARG A 555 32.33 -5.99 13.84
CA ARG A 555 33.18 -5.36 12.82
C ARG A 555 32.87 -5.91 11.44
N ALA A 556 32.70 -7.22 11.30
CA ALA A 556 32.42 -7.86 10.02
C ALA A 556 31.12 -7.33 9.38
N LEU A 557 30.02 -7.27 10.14
CA LEU A 557 28.75 -6.74 9.64
C LEU A 557 28.83 -5.24 9.37
N ARG A 558 29.45 -4.46 10.27
CA ARG A 558 29.62 -3.01 10.08
C ARG A 558 30.39 -2.71 8.80
N SER A 559 31.51 -3.41 8.55
CA SER A 559 32.29 -3.25 7.32
C SER A 559 31.53 -3.72 6.09
N GLY A 560 30.76 -4.82 6.18
CA GLY A 560 29.94 -5.30 5.06
C GLY A 560 28.92 -4.27 4.60
N TYR A 561 28.25 -3.56 5.52
CA TYR A 561 27.27 -2.53 5.19
C TYR A 561 27.87 -1.17 4.82
N ALA A 562 29.09 -0.87 5.26
CA ALA A 562 29.83 0.33 4.85
C ALA A 562 30.47 0.18 3.45
N GLY A 563 30.66 -1.05 2.99
CA GLY A 563 31.39 -1.38 1.76
C GLY A 563 32.85 -1.72 2.05
N ARG A 564 33.42 -2.62 1.23
CA ARG A 564 34.86 -2.91 1.30
C ARG A 564 35.61 -1.69 0.75
N ALA A 565 36.65 -1.23 1.45
CA ALA A 565 37.58 -0.28 0.88
C ALA A 565 38.12 -0.88 -0.44
N ALA A 566 37.97 -0.14 -1.54
CA ALA A 566 38.52 -0.54 -2.82
C ALA A 566 40.05 -0.64 -2.69
N GLY A 567 40.60 -1.85 -2.81
CA GLY A 567 42.04 -2.07 -2.93
C GLY A 567 42.78 -2.46 -1.64
N ALA A 568 42.65 -3.72 -1.23
CA ALA A 568 43.75 -4.47 -0.66
C ALA A 568 43.99 -5.71 -1.52
N GLY A 569 44.21 -5.48 -2.82
CA GLY A 569 44.69 -6.50 -3.74
C GLY A 569 46.20 -6.62 -3.61
N ALA A 570 46.66 -7.80 -3.21
CA ALA A 570 47.97 -8.38 -3.46
C ALA A 570 49.18 -7.42 -3.37
N VAL A 571 49.75 -7.27 -2.16
CA VAL A 571 51.20 -7.08 -2.06
C VAL A 571 51.81 -8.44 -2.38
N GLY A 572 52.28 -8.62 -3.61
CA GLY A 572 53.13 -9.75 -3.97
C GLY A 572 54.35 -9.76 -3.07
N GLU A 573 54.66 -10.94 -2.51
CA GLU A 573 55.94 -11.19 -1.88
C GLU A 573 57.07 -10.96 -2.89
N PRO A 574 58.22 -10.39 -2.47
CA PRO A 574 59.33 -10.15 -3.36
C PRO A 574 60.11 -11.44 -3.60
N THR A 575 59.99 -12.01 -4.79
CA THR A 575 61.08 -12.69 -5.51
C THR A 575 60.88 -12.55 -7.01
#